data_AF-A0A9Q0PXF1-F1
#
_entry.id   AF-A0A9Q0PXF1-F1
#
_cell.length_a   1.000
_cell.length_b   1.000
_cell.length_c   1.000
_cell.angle_alpha   90.00
_cell.angle_beta   90.00
_cell.angle_gamma   90.00
#
_symmetry.space_group_name_H-M   'P 1'
#
loop_
_entity.id
_entity.type
_entity.pdbx_description
1 polymer ?
#
loop_
_entity_poly.entity_id
_entity_poly.type
_entity_poly.pdbx_seq_one_letter_code
_entity_poly.pdbx_strand_id
1 'polypeptide(L)'
;MEINDGEEEEFEFSRNYFLAKEIAGSSKKSTRKISDINVVDEQELRAAAANIEPKHEKEINYLVNSYKRLYPKWAFELRCGFGLLMYGFGSKKVLIEDFASTALTEYSVVVINGYLQSINLKQVIIALAEIWWDDLKTKRRTSSRGFL
;
A
#
# COMPACT_ATOMS: atom_id res chain seq x y z
N MET A 1 -3.78 34.70 -6.36
CA MET A 1 -3.02 35.12 -5.18
C MET A 1 -3.52 34.23 -4.06
N GLU A 2 -2.99 33.02 -3.98
CA GLU A 2 -3.37 31.98 -3.00
C GLU A 2 -2.09 31.55 -2.31
N ILE A 3 -1.73 32.25 -1.22
CA ILE A 3 -0.56 31.92 -0.38
C ILE A 3 -0.94 31.94 1.11
N ASN A 4 -2.17 32.29 1.50
CA ASN A 4 -2.47 32.63 2.90
C ASN A 4 -3.05 31.51 3.78
N ASP A 5 -3.54 30.39 3.21
CA ASP A 5 -4.21 29.36 4.01
C ASP A 5 -3.23 28.32 4.61
N GLY A 6 -2.08 28.09 3.96
CA GLY A 6 -1.09 27.10 4.43
C GLY A 6 -0.24 27.58 5.61
N GLU A 7 0.03 28.89 5.70
CA GLU A 7 0.83 29.44 6.80
C GLU A 7 0.01 29.52 8.10
N GLU A 8 -1.27 29.90 8.04
CA GLU A 8 -2.13 29.96 9.23
C GLU A 8 -2.32 28.58 9.89
N GLU A 9 -2.52 27.51 9.12
CA GLU A 9 -2.62 26.14 9.63
C GLU A 9 -1.31 25.65 10.29
N GLU A 10 -0.15 25.99 9.73
CA GLU A 10 1.17 25.63 10.29
C GLU A 10 1.46 26.41 11.59
N PHE A 11 1.06 27.68 11.65
CA PHE A 11 1.15 28.52 12.84
C PHE A 11 0.18 28.10 13.95
N GLU A 12 -0.96 27.49 13.62
CA GLU A 12 -1.93 26.97 14.59
C GLU A 12 -1.49 25.61 15.15
N PHE A 13 -0.95 24.74 14.29
CA PHE A 13 -0.39 23.44 14.70
C PHE A 13 0.80 23.60 15.66
N SER A 14 1.72 24.53 15.35
CA SER A 14 2.88 24.82 16.20
C SER A 14 2.47 25.36 17.59
N ARG A 15 1.49 26.25 17.68
CA ARG A 15 0.94 26.73 18.97
C ARG A 15 0.35 25.60 19.80
N ASN A 16 -0.43 24.72 19.19
CA ASN A 16 -1.04 23.58 19.87
C ASN A 16 0.00 22.63 20.47
N TYR A 17 1.14 22.42 19.80
CA TYR A 17 2.24 21.63 20.34
C TYR A 17 2.84 22.24 21.61
N PHE A 18 3.10 23.54 21.62
CA PHE A 18 3.68 24.22 22.79
C PHE A 18 2.70 24.32 23.96
N LEU A 19 1.42 24.62 23.69
CA LEU A 19 0.37 24.64 24.71
C LEU A 19 0.17 23.26 25.36
N ALA A 20 0.15 22.18 24.56
CA ALA A 20 0.06 20.83 25.10
C ALA A 20 1.24 20.48 26.00
N LYS A 21 2.45 20.95 25.66
CA LYS A 21 3.66 20.76 26.47
C LYS A 21 3.59 21.50 27.81
N GLU A 22 3.08 22.72 27.83
CA GLU A 22 2.90 23.50 29.07
C GLU A 22 1.83 22.88 29.98
N ILE A 23 0.72 22.41 29.41
CA ILE A 23 -0.38 21.77 30.16
C ILE A 23 0.02 20.38 30.69
N ALA A 24 0.89 19.65 29.97
CA ALA A 24 1.33 18.30 30.34
C ALA A 24 2.22 18.22 31.59
N GLY A 25 2.66 19.36 32.16
CA GLY A 25 3.48 19.44 33.37
C GLY A 25 2.71 19.38 34.69
N SER A 26 1.38 19.62 34.70
CA SER A 26 0.61 19.84 35.94
C SER A 26 -0.40 18.74 36.31
N SER A 27 -0.63 17.73 35.46
CA SER A 27 -1.64 16.69 35.71
C SER A 27 -1.01 15.37 36.20
N LYS A 28 -1.60 14.76 37.24
CA LYS A 28 -1.22 13.41 37.71
C LYS A 28 -1.49 12.39 36.58
N LYS A 29 -0.43 11.94 35.91
CA LYS A 29 -0.53 10.94 34.83
C LYS A 29 -0.72 9.54 35.43
N SER A 30 -1.59 8.73 34.83
CA SER A 30 -1.72 7.30 35.14
C SER A 30 -0.40 6.59 34.87
N THR A 31 0.03 5.73 35.80
CA THR A 31 1.27 4.94 35.71
C THR A 31 1.06 3.53 35.14
N ARG A 32 -0.14 3.20 34.64
CA ARG A 32 -0.39 1.89 34.00
C ARG A 32 0.44 1.74 32.73
N LYS A 33 1.31 0.74 32.69
CA LYS A 33 2.21 0.46 31.57
C LYS A 33 1.67 -0.70 30.73
N ILE A 34 2.12 -0.79 29.48
CA ILE A 34 1.85 -1.95 28.62
C ILE A 34 2.40 -3.25 29.24
N SER A 35 3.48 -3.17 30.03
CA SER A 35 4.05 -4.28 30.78
C SER A 35 3.13 -4.84 31.87
N ASP A 36 2.16 -4.05 32.32
CA ASP A 36 1.22 -4.46 33.36
C ASP A 36 0.06 -5.29 32.76
N ILE A 37 0.01 -5.42 31.43
CA ILE A 37 -0.96 -6.24 30.70
C ILE A 37 -0.49 -7.69 30.75
N ASN A 38 -1.38 -8.59 31.15
CA ASN A 38 -1.11 -10.02 31.07
C ASN A 38 -1.15 -10.46 29.60
N VAL A 39 0.01 -10.84 29.06
CA VAL A 39 0.13 -11.24 27.66
C VAL A 39 -0.36 -12.67 27.51
N VAL A 40 -1.31 -12.86 26.59
CA VAL A 40 -1.86 -14.17 26.21
C VAL A 40 -0.87 -14.90 25.29
N ASP A 41 -0.87 -16.23 25.36
CA ASP A 41 -0.04 -17.07 24.49
C ASP A 41 -0.36 -16.85 22.99
N GLU A 42 0.64 -17.05 22.13
CA GLU A 42 0.54 -16.71 20.70
C GLU A 42 -0.56 -17.52 19.99
N GLN A 43 -0.74 -18.77 20.38
CA GLN A 43 -1.72 -19.70 19.84
C GLN A 43 -3.14 -19.25 20.20
N GLU A 44 -3.37 -18.88 21.46
CA GLU A 44 -4.65 -18.39 21.93
C GLU A 44 -4.98 -17.02 21.32
N LEU A 45 -4.00 -16.12 21.19
CA LEU A 45 -4.16 -14.83 20.52
C LEU A 45 -4.58 -15.01 19.05
N ARG A 46 -3.93 -15.91 18.31
CA ARG A 46 -4.30 -16.20 16.91
C ARG A 46 -5.70 -16.78 16.79
N ALA A 47 -6.06 -17.72 17.67
CA ALA A 47 -7.39 -18.30 17.69
C ALA A 47 -8.46 -17.24 17.98
N ALA A 48 -8.22 -16.38 18.98
CA ALA A 48 -9.10 -15.27 19.31
C ALA A 48 -9.22 -14.27 18.13
N ALA A 49 -8.10 -13.89 17.52
CA ALA A 49 -8.08 -12.96 16.39
C ALA A 49 -8.85 -13.51 15.16
N ALA A 50 -8.75 -14.81 14.91
CA ALA A 50 -9.49 -15.47 13.83
C ALA A 50 -11.02 -15.52 14.09
N ASN A 51 -11.43 -15.52 15.37
CA ASN A 51 -12.83 -15.53 15.77
C ASN A 51 -13.47 -14.13 15.82
N ILE A 52 -12.70 -13.06 15.59
CA ILE A 52 -13.25 -11.70 15.56
C ILE A 52 -14.12 -11.55 14.31
N GLU A 53 -15.42 -11.38 14.52
CA GLU A 53 -16.35 -11.11 13.42
C GLU A 53 -16.05 -9.74 12.77
N PRO A 54 -15.90 -9.68 11.44
CA PRO A 54 -15.69 -8.43 10.73
C PRO A 54 -16.97 -7.58 10.74
N LYS A 55 -16.95 -6.47 11.49
CA LYS A 55 -18.12 -5.59 11.71
C LYS A 55 -18.71 -4.95 10.45
N HIS A 56 -17.92 -4.74 9.39
CA HIS A 56 -18.28 -3.95 8.20
C HIS A 56 -17.93 -4.63 6.87
N GLU A 57 -18.02 -5.96 6.81
CA GLU A 57 -17.60 -6.72 5.64
C GLU A 57 -18.37 -6.32 4.37
N LYS A 58 -19.68 -6.08 4.48
CA LYS A 58 -20.55 -5.73 3.33
C LYS A 58 -20.15 -4.39 2.72
N GLU A 59 -19.91 -3.39 3.55
CA GLU A 59 -19.52 -2.03 3.15
C GLU A 59 -18.12 -2.03 2.54
N ILE A 60 -17.18 -2.79 3.13
CA ILE A 60 -15.84 -2.97 2.58
C ILE A 60 -15.91 -3.62 1.20
N ASN A 61 -16.70 -4.69 1.04
CA ASN A 61 -16.86 -5.37 -0.24
C ASN A 61 -17.50 -4.46 -1.29
N TYR A 62 -18.51 -3.67 -0.91
CA TYR A 62 -19.10 -2.66 -1.80
C TYR A 62 -18.07 -1.63 -2.25
N LEU A 63 -17.26 -1.11 -1.32
CA LEU A 63 -16.21 -0.14 -1.61
C LEU A 63 -15.15 -0.73 -2.56
N VAL A 64 -14.65 -1.93 -2.28
CA VAL A 64 -13.69 -2.63 -3.15
C VAL A 64 -14.27 -2.84 -4.55
N ASN A 65 -15.53 -3.27 -4.67
CA ASN A 65 -16.19 -3.44 -5.96
C ASN A 65 -16.36 -2.12 -6.72
N SER A 66 -16.52 -0.99 -6.02
CA SER A 66 -16.55 0.32 -6.66
C SER A 66 -15.19 0.69 -7.26
N TYR A 67 -14.07 0.37 -6.59
CA TYR A 67 -12.73 0.55 -7.14
C TYR A 67 -12.45 -0.36 -8.33
N LYS A 68 -12.92 -1.62 -8.29
CA LYS A 68 -12.76 -2.56 -9.43
C LYS A 68 -13.35 -2.02 -10.74
N ARG A 69 -14.45 -1.24 -10.67
CA ARG A 69 -15.06 -0.59 -11.84
C ARG A 69 -14.14 0.45 -12.48
N LEU A 70 -13.13 0.95 -11.77
CA LEU A 70 -12.17 1.94 -12.26
C LEU A 70 -10.96 1.30 -12.96
N TYR A 71 -10.81 -0.02 -12.93
CA TYR A 71 -9.65 -0.70 -13.52
C TYR A 71 -9.41 -0.35 -15.00
N PRO A 72 -10.43 -0.28 -15.88
CA PRO A 72 -10.21 0.12 -17.26
C PRO A 72 -9.63 1.53 -17.38
N LYS A 73 -10.06 2.45 -16.51
CA LYS A 73 -9.54 3.83 -16.46
C LYS A 73 -8.08 3.85 -16.00
N TRP A 74 -7.75 3.11 -14.95
CA TRP A 74 -6.38 2.98 -14.46
C TRP A 74 -5.45 2.38 -15.51
N ALA A 75 -5.88 1.33 -16.21
CA ALA A 75 -5.13 0.73 -17.30
C ALA A 75 -4.94 1.73 -18.47
N PHE A 76 -5.96 2.52 -18.79
CA PHE A 76 -5.85 3.59 -19.78
C PHE A 76 -4.83 4.67 -19.39
N GLU A 77 -4.87 5.15 -18.15
CA GLU A 77 -3.91 6.14 -17.63
C GLU A 77 -2.47 5.62 -17.67
N LEU A 78 -2.26 4.35 -17.31
CA LEU A 78 -0.95 3.68 -17.44
C LEU A 78 -0.49 3.61 -18.91
N ARG A 79 -1.40 3.29 -19.85
CA ARG A 79 -1.10 3.27 -21.30
C ARG A 79 -0.72 4.66 -21.83
N CYS A 80 -1.24 5.72 -21.23
CA CYS A 80 -0.88 7.10 -21.55
C CYS A 80 0.48 7.53 -20.93
N GLY A 81 1.15 6.66 -20.17
CA GLY A 81 2.46 6.94 -19.58
C GLY A 81 2.41 7.60 -18.20
N PHE A 82 1.24 7.68 -17.56
CA PHE A 82 1.12 8.17 -16.19
C PHE A 82 1.47 7.08 -15.18
N GLY A 83 2.04 7.48 -14.04
CA GLY A 83 2.20 6.62 -12.87
C GLY A 83 0.98 6.71 -11.95
N LEU A 84 0.51 5.58 -11.42
CA LEU A 84 -0.59 5.55 -10.46
C LEU A 84 -0.05 5.49 -9.03
N LEU A 85 -0.45 6.44 -8.20
CA LEU A 85 -0.18 6.45 -6.77
C LEU A 85 -1.49 6.31 -6.00
N MET A 86 -1.65 5.19 -5.29
CA MET A 86 -2.81 4.99 -4.42
C MET A 86 -2.45 5.40 -2.98
N TYR A 87 -3.19 6.35 -2.41
CA TYR A 87 -3.10 6.77 -1.01
C TYR A 87 -4.43 6.49 -0.27
N GLY A 88 -4.48 6.75 1.04
CA GLY A 88 -5.67 6.51 1.87
C GLY A 88 -5.49 5.39 2.90
N PHE A 89 -6.55 5.19 3.70
CA PHE A 89 -6.54 4.31 4.86
C PHE A 89 -6.64 2.82 4.49
N GLY A 90 -6.01 1.98 5.31
CA GLY A 90 -6.08 0.52 5.18
C GLY A 90 -5.09 -0.09 4.18
N SER A 91 -5.09 -1.43 4.14
CA SER A 91 -4.25 -2.19 3.22
C SER A 91 -4.83 -2.17 1.81
N LYS A 92 -4.06 -1.67 0.84
CA LYS A 92 -4.43 -1.66 -0.58
C LYS A 92 -3.83 -2.81 -1.37
N LYS A 93 -3.10 -3.72 -0.71
CA LYS A 93 -2.38 -4.83 -1.34
C LYS A 93 -3.31 -5.71 -2.20
N VAL A 94 -4.41 -6.18 -1.61
CA VAL A 94 -5.37 -7.07 -2.29
C VAL A 94 -5.97 -6.40 -3.53
N LEU A 95 -6.31 -5.11 -3.45
CA LEU A 95 -6.84 -4.35 -4.59
C LEU A 95 -5.83 -4.23 -5.73
N ILE A 96 -4.56 -3.97 -5.40
CA ILE A 96 -3.49 -3.83 -6.41
C ILE A 96 -3.15 -5.18 -7.04
N GLU A 97 -3.11 -6.26 -6.25
CA GLU A 97 -2.90 -7.64 -6.75
C GLU A 97 -4.05 -8.10 -7.66
N ASP A 98 -5.29 -7.76 -7.29
CA ASP A 98 -6.47 -8.01 -8.11
C ASP A 98 -6.45 -7.19 -9.41
N PHE A 99 -6.08 -5.90 -9.36
CA PHE A 99 -5.88 -5.08 -10.57
C PHE A 99 -4.81 -5.67 -11.50
N ALA A 100 -3.66 -6.05 -10.95
CA ALA A 100 -2.57 -6.66 -11.70
C ALA A 100 -2.99 -7.96 -12.39
N SER A 101 -3.72 -8.84 -11.69
CA SER A 101 -4.13 -10.14 -12.21
C SER A 101 -5.32 -10.08 -13.17
N THR A 102 -6.20 -9.08 -13.04
CA THR A 102 -7.44 -9.01 -13.84
C THR A 102 -7.36 -8.06 -15.02
N ALA A 103 -6.68 -6.91 -14.86
CA ALA A 103 -6.67 -5.85 -15.87
C ALA A 103 -5.37 -5.78 -16.68
N LEU A 104 -4.26 -6.34 -16.17
CA LEU A 104 -2.95 -6.29 -16.81
C LEU A 104 -2.49 -7.64 -17.38
N THR A 105 -3.43 -8.54 -17.72
CA THR A 105 -3.17 -9.90 -18.21
C THR A 105 -2.36 -9.96 -19.51
N GLU A 106 -2.43 -8.91 -20.33
CA GLU A 106 -1.69 -8.79 -21.59
C GLU A 106 -0.25 -8.30 -21.42
N TYR A 107 0.17 -7.98 -20.19
CA TYR A 107 1.46 -7.35 -19.90
C TYR A 107 2.33 -8.21 -18.98
N SER A 108 3.65 -8.07 -19.11
CA SER A 108 4.61 -8.61 -18.13
C SER A 108 4.51 -7.79 -16.84
N VAL A 109 3.99 -8.37 -15.76
CA VAL A 109 3.81 -7.71 -14.47
C VAL A 109 4.84 -8.21 -13.45
N VAL A 110 5.46 -7.28 -12.72
CA VAL A 110 6.37 -7.57 -11.61
C VAL A 110 5.82 -6.95 -10.34
N VAL A 111 5.57 -7.77 -9.32
CA VAL A 111 5.06 -7.31 -8.01
C VAL A 111 6.21 -7.19 -7.02
N ILE A 112 6.38 -6.00 -6.46
CA ILE A 112 7.43 -5.70 -5.47
C ILE A 112 6.78 -5.46 -4.11
N ASN A 113 7.04 -6.34 -3.14
CA ASN A 113 6.52 -6.25 -1.78
C ASN A 113 7.36 -5.29 -0.92
N GLY A 114 7.14 -3.98 -1.07
CA GLY A 114 7.95 -2.94 -0.41
C GLY A 114 7.86 -2.90 1.13
N TYR A 115 6.88 -3.55 1.76
CA TYR A 115 6.76 -3.65 3.22
C TYR A 115 7.76 -4.66 3.83
N LEU A 116 8.41 -5.49 3.01
CA LEU A 116 9.41 -6.45 3.46
C LEU A 116 10.76 -5.74 3.62
N GLN A 117 11.28 -5.73 4.85
CA GLN A 117 12.58 -5.12 5.17
C GLN A 117 13.76 -5.77 4.44
N SER A 118 13.59 -7.00 3.96
CA SER A 118 14.62 -7.75 3.23
C SER A 118 14.82 -7.28 1.79
N ILE A 119 13.89 -6.52 1.21
CA ILE A 119 13.94 -6.10 -0.20
C ILE A 119 14.91 -4.93 -0.37
N ASN A 120 15.91 -5.13 -1.23
CA ASN A 120 16.87 -4.08 -1.61
C ASN A 120 16.63 -3.63 -3.05
N LEU A 121 16.84 -2.33 -3.33
CA LEU A 121 16.83 -1.75 -4.67
C LEU A 121 17.71 -2.54 -5.66
N LYS A 122 18.89 -3.01 -5.24
CA LYS A 122 19.78 -3.84 -6.05
C LYS A 122 19.08 -5.12 -6.52
N GLN A 123 18.34 -5.80 -5.64
CA GLN A 123 17.62 -7.03 -5.98
C GLN A 123 16.48 -6.75 -6.95
N VAL A 124 15.75 -5.64 -6.74
CA VAL A 124 14.69 -5.21 -7.64
C VAL A 124 15.23 -4.96 -9.05
N ILE A 125 16.35 -4.24 -9.18
CA ILE A 125 16.97 -3.93 -10.48
C ILE A 125 17.46 -5.21 -11.17
N ILE A 126 18.09 -6.13 -10.43
CA ILE A 126 18.55 -7.42 -10.99
C ILE A 126 17.37 -8.22 -11.51
N ALA A 127 16.30 -8.36 -10.73
CA ALA A 127 15.10 -9.08 -11.15
C ALA A 127 14.47 -8.47 -12.41
N LEU A 128 14.38 -7.13 -12.48
CA LEU A 128 13.89 -6.45 -13.69
C LEU A 128 14.79 -6.72 -14.90
N ALA A 129 16.11 -6.66 -14.73
CA ALA A 129 17.06 -6.90 -15.82
C ALA A 129 16.98 -8.35 -16.35
N GLU A 130 16.83 -9.33 -15.47
CA GLU A 130 16.67 -10.74 -15.84
C GLU A 130 15.37 -10.96 -16.64
N ILE A 131 14.25 -10.41 -16.17
CA ILE A 131 12.96 -10.50 -16.87
C ILE A 131 13.03 -9.85 -18.25
N TRP A 132 13.61 -8.65 -18.33
CA TRP A 132 13.80 -7.93 -19.59
C TRP A 132 14.68 -8.71 -20.56
N TRP A 133 15.74 -9.32 -20.07
CA TRP A 133 16.67 -10.11 -20.88
C TRP A 133 15.99 -11.35 -21.47
N ASP A 134 15.13 -12.01 -20.69
CA ASP A 134 14.40 -13.18 -21.16
C ASP A 134 13.31 -12.82 -22.18
N ASP A 135 12.59 -11.71 -21.98
CA ASP A 135 11.63 -11.18 -22.96
C ASP A 135 12.28 -10.81 -24.31
N LEU A 136 13.53 -10.33 -24.29
CA LEU A 136 14.28 -10.07 -25.52
C LEU A 136 14.67 -11.36 -26.26
N LYS A 137 15.04 -12.42 -25.53
CA LYS A 137 15.38 -13.71 -26.14
C LYS A 137 14.16 -14.40 -26.75
N THR A 138 13.01 -14.36 -26.10
CA THR A 138 11.76 -14.91 -26.65
C THR A 138 11.37 -14.20 -27.93
N LYS A 139 11.43 -12.85 -27.97
CA LYS A 139 11.19 -12.08 -29.20
C LYS A 139 12.14 -12.41 -30.35
N ARG A 140 13.44 -12.61 -30.06
CA ARG A 140 14.41 -13.02 -31.10
C ARG A 140 14.11 -14.41 -31.67
N ARG A 141 13.70 -15.36 -30.83
CA ARG A 141 13.40 -16.74 -31.23
C ARG A 141 12.14 -16.88 -32.06
N THR A 142 11.10 -16.07 -31.79
CA THR A 142 9.86 -16.08 -32.59
C THR A 142 10.09 -15.46 -33.96
N SER A 143 10.89 -14.41 -34.06
CA SER A 143 11.29 -13.82 -35.35
C SER A 143 12.05 -14.80 -36.26
N SER A 144 12.87 -15.70 -35.69
CA SER A 144 13.59 -16.72 -36.45
C SER A 144 12.75 -17.93 -36.89
N ARG A 145 11.53 -18.13 -36.37
CA ARG A 145 10.65 -19.25 -36.73
C ARG A 145 9.51 -18.88 -37.68
N GLY A 146 9.29 -17.59 -37.93
CA GLY A 146 8.24 -17.10 -38.86
C GLY A 146 8.65 -17.08 -40.34
N PHE A 147 9.84 -17.57 -40.68
CA PHE A 147 10.32 -17.77 -42.04
C PHE A 147 10.52 -19.26 -42.31
N LEU A 148 9.43 -20.02 -42.39
CA LEU A 148 9.36 -21.36 -42.99
C LEU A 148 7.92 -21.64 -43.42
#